data_AF-A0A6N2MNY9-F1
#
_entry.id   AF-A0A6N2MNY9-F1
#
_cell.length_a   1.000
_cell.length_b   1.000
_cell.length_c   1.000
_cell.angle_alpha   90.00
_cell.angle_beta   90.00
_cell.angle_gamma   90.00
#
_symmetry.space_group_name_H-M   'P 1'
#
loop_
_entity.id
_entity.type
_entity.pdbx_description
1 polymer ?
#
loop_
_entity_poly.entity_id
_entity_poly.type
_entity_poly.pdbx_seq_one_letter_code
_entity_poly.pdbx_strand_id
1 'polypeptide(L)'
;MASTASKNGGFCTRFKPQILMVLAQIGYTFLYFITEASFNHGMNPNVYITYRHIVSGVVMFPFAYFLERKQRPKLTLALFVEIFILSLLGVGLTLNMYFVSMRYTSPTFVASMVNTIASLTFVIAVVLRFLIFEILVG
;
A
#
# COMPACT_ATOMS: atom_id res chain seq x y z
N MET A 1 -27.04 -38.17 12.68
CA MET A 1 -27.64 -36.84 12.99
C MET A 1 -26.68 -35.77 12.49
N ALA A 2 -27.22 -34.74 11.86
CA ALA A 2 -26.65 -34.01 10.74
C ALA A 2 -25.29 -33.31 10.96
N SER A 3 -24.47 -33.41 9.92
CA SER A 3 -23.40 -32.49 9.55
C SER A 3 -23.98 -31.11 9.24
N THR A 4 -23.71 -30.11 10.07
CA THR A 4 -23.85 -28.69 9.71
C THR A 4 -22.50 -28.16 9.27
N ALA A 5 -22.16 -28.47 8.02
CA ALA A 5 -21.14 -27.80 7.25
C ALA A 5 -21.48 -26.30 7.14
N SER A 6 -20.60 -25.45 7.70
CA SER A 6 -20.59 -24.01 7.49
C SER A 6 -20.39 -23.71 6.00
N LYS A 7 -21.50 -23.47 5.31
CA LYS A 7 -21.58 -23.23 3.86
C LYS A 7 -21.74 -21.73 3.53
N ASN A 8 -21.10 -20.85 4.30
CA ASN A 8 -21.08 -19.39 4.06
C ASN A 8 -19.70 -18.83 3.67
N GLY A 9 -18.69 -19.68 3.47
CA GLY A 9 -17.29 -19.24 3.23
C GLY A 9 -16.94 -18.81 1.81
N GLY A 10 -17.80 -19.01 0.81
CA GLY A 10 -17.45 -18.82 -0.62
C GLY A 10 -17.81 -17.46 -1.22
N PHE A 11 -18.87 -16.81 -0.73
CA PHE A 11 -19.32 -15.51 -1.28
C PHE A 11 -18.60 -14.33 -0.61
N CYS A 12 -18.47 -14.37 0.73
CA CYS A 12 -17.72 -13.36 1.48
C CYS A 12 -16.24 -13.33 1.11
N THR A 13 -15.63 -14.42 0.66
CA THR A 13 -14.22 -14.44 0.24
C THR A 13 -13.99 -13.82 -1.14
N ARG A 14 -14.95 -13.92 -2.05
CA ARG A 14 -14.90 -13.27 -3.38
C ARG A 14 -15.13 -11.77 -3.29
N PHE A 15 -16.04 -11.34 -2.39
CA PHE A 15 -16.32 -9.91 -2.14
C PHE A 15 -15.45 -9.27 -1.07
N LYS A 16 -14.67 -10.06 -0.30
CA LYS A 16 -13.71 -9.57 0.69
C LYS A 16 -12.80 -8.44 0.18
N PRO A 17 -12.12 -8.54 -0.97
CA PRO A 17 -11.27 -7.46 -1.45
C PRO A 17 -12.04 -6.19 -1.83
N GLN A 18 -13.28 -6.35 -2.33
CA GLN A 18 -14.14 -5.23 -2.73
C GLN A 18 -14.70 -4.51 -1.49
N ILE A 19 -15.21 -5.26 -0.52
CA ILE A 19 -15.68 -4.72 0.77
C ILE A 19 -14.53 -4.05 1.51
N LEU A 20 -13.32 -4.64 1.48
CA LEU A 20 -12.13 -4.05 2.10
C LEU A 20 -11.71 -2.74 1.40
N MET A 21 -11.79 -2.67 0.08
CA MET A 21 -11.50 -1.45 -0.68
C MET A 21 -12.49 -0.33 -0.37
N VAL A 22 -13.80 -0.63 -0.31
CA VAL A 22 -14.84 0.35 0.06
C VAL A 22 -14.65 0.84 1.49
N LEU A 23 -14.38 -0.08 2.43
CA LEU A 23 -14.11 0.29 3.82
C LEU A 23 -12.87 1.18 3.95
N ALA A 24 -11.81 0.87 3.20
CA ALA A 24 -10.61 1.71 3.15
C ALA A 24 -10.90 3.09 2.56
N GLN A 25 -11.70 3.19 1.49
CA GLN A 25 -12.11 4.47 0.90
C GLN A 25 -12.89 5.34 1.89
N ILE A 26 -13.84 4.76 2.62
CA ILE A 26 -14.58 5.47 3.68
C ILE A 26 -13.62 6.00 4.75
N GLY A 27 -12.63 5.19 5.17
CA GLY A 27 -11.59 5.61 6.10
C GLY A 27 -10.74 6.77 5.56
N TYR A 28 -10.36 6.74 4.28
CA TYR A 28 -9.63 7.83 3.63
C TYR A 28 -10.45 9.12 3.58
N THR A 29 -11.74 9.05 3.26
CA THR A 29 -12.64 10.22 3.27
C THR A 29 -12.74 10.83 4.67
N PHE A 30 -12.86 10.00 5.71
CA PHE A 30 -12.90 10.50 7.09
C PHE A 30 -11.59 11.20 7.50
N LEU A 31 -10.44 10.62 7.14
CA LEU A 31 -9.14 11.25 7.35
C LEU A 31 -9.01 12.59 6.61
N TYR A 32 -9.57 12.69 5.40
CA TYR A 32 -9.58 13.94 4.62
C TYR A 32 -10.38 15.04 5.33
N PHE A 33 -11.56 14.72 5.86
CA PHE A 33 -12.34 15.66 6.67
C PHE A 33 -11.59 16.15 7.91
N ILE A 34 -10.89 15.25 8.62
CA ILE A 34 -10.05 15.63 9.77
C ILE A 34 -8.89 16.52 9.32
N THR A 35 -8.28 16.21 8.16
CA THR A 35 -7.19 17.00 7.58
C THR A 35 -7.65 18.43 7.30
N GLU A 36 -8.75 18.58 6.56
CA GLU A 36 -9.37 19.87 6.24
C GLU A 36 -9.72 20.67 7.51
N ALA A 37 -10.38 20.03 8.48
CA ALA A 37 -10.72 20.65 9.74
C ALA A 37 -9.47 21.15 10.50
N SER A 38 -8.38 20.38 10.47
CA SER A 38 -7.16 20.73 11.20
C SER A 38 -6.32 21.79 10.47
N PHE A 39 -6.36 21.85 9.14
CA PHE A 39 -5.76 22.93 8.35
C PHE A 39 -6.54 24.25 8.43
N ASN A 40 -7.87 24.19 8.53
CA ASN A 40 -8.69 25.38 8.80
C ASN A 40 -8.38 26.03 10.16
N HIS A 41 -7.82 25.25 11.10
CA HIS A 41 -7.30 25.77 12.38
C HIS A 41 -5.83 26.27 12.30
N GLY A 42 -5.24 26.36 11.11
CA GLY A 42 -3.91 26.94 10.89
C GLY A 42 -2.73 25.99 11.15
N MET A 43 -2.95 24.67 11.21
CA MET A 43 -1.88 23.71 11.43
C MET A 43 -0.94 23.60 10.21
N ASN A 44 0.37 23.58 10.47
CA ASN A 44 1.37 23.44 9.42
C ASN A 44 1.29 22.05 8.73
N PRO A 45 1.21 21.97 7.39
CA PRO A 45 1.13 20.72 6.64
C PRO A 45 2.25 19.72 6.94
N ASN A 46 3.47 20.20 7.18
CA ASN A 46 4.61 19.33 7.48
C ASN A 46 4.42 18.60 8.81
N VAL A 47 3.92 19.30 9.83
CA VAL A 47 3.65 18.72 11.16
C VAL A 47 2.54 17.68 11.08
N TYR A 48 1.50 17.94 10.28
CA TYR A 48 0.41 16.99 10.07
C TYR A 48 0.88 15.67 9.44
N ILE A 49 1.70 15.75 8.39
CA ILE A 49 2.22 14.59 7.69
C ILE A 49 3.08 13.75 8.63
N THR A 50 4.00 14.37 9.37
CA THR A 50 4.83 13.69 10.37
C THR A 50 3.98 13.01 11.44
N TYR A 51 2.97 13.70 11.97
CA TYR A 51 2.07 13.14 12.98
C TYR A 51 1.32 11.91 12.46
N ARG A 52 0.81 11.96 11.23
CA ARG A 52 0.10 10.83 10.61
C ARG A 52 1.00 9.61 10.44
N HIS A 53 2.26 9.79 10.04
CA HIS A 53 3.20 8.69 9.90
C HIS A 53 3.59 8.06 11.25
N ILE A 54 3.75 8.88 12.29
CA ILE A 54 4.03 8.37 13.65
C ILE A 54 2.83 7.57 14.17
N VAL A 55 1.62 8.12 14.07
CA VAL A 55 0.40 7.43 14.51
C VAL A 55 0.20 6.12 13.74
N SER A 56 0.42 6.12 12.42
CA SER A 56 0.36 4.90 11.60
C SER A 56 1.35 3.84 12.11
N GLY A 57 2.61 4.23 12.36
CA GLY A 57 3.62 3.32 12.89
C GLY A 57 3.25 2.76 14.26
N VAL A 58 2.78 3.61 15.18
CA VAL A 58 2.38 3.20 16.54
C VAL A 58 1.16 2.28 16.52
N VAL A 59 0.17 2.55 15.68
CA VAL A 59 -1.02 1.69 15.54
C VAL A 59 -0.66 0.37 14.86
N MET A 60 0.22 0.39 13.86
CA MET A 60 0.61 -0.82 13.14
C MET A 60 1.54 -1.72 13.97
N PHE A 61 2.34 -1.16 14.89
CA PHE A 61 3.26 -1.89 15.75
C PHE A 61 2.61 -3.04 16.56
N PRO A 62 1.53 -2.84 17.34
CA PRO A 62 0.86 -3.92 18.04
C PRO A 62 0.20 -4.91 17.08
N PHE A 63 -0.38 -4.46 15.97
CA PHE A 63 -0.95 -5.37 14.97
C PHE A 63 0.12 -6.28 14.35
N ALA A 64 1.28 -5.74 13.98
CA ALA A 64 2.42 -6.50 13.49
C ALA A 64 2.99 -7.44 14.58
N TYR A 65 2.97 -7.03 15.84
CA TYR A 65 3.41 -7.90 16.93
C TYR A 65 2.44 -9.08 17.18
N PHE A 66 1.14 -8.83 17.27
CA PHE A 66 0.15 -9.86 17.60
C PHE A 66 -0.20 -10.77 16.41
N LEU A 67 -0.32 -10.22 15.21
CA LEU A 67 -0.82 -10.95 14.03
C LEU A 67 0.29 -11.78 13.34
N GLU A 68 1.52 -11.27 13.32
CA GLU A 68 2.62 -11.93 12.60
C GLU A 68 3.47 -12.84 13.50
N ARG A 69 3.20 -12.92 14.82
CA ARG A 69 3.98 -13.71 15.79
C ARG A 69 4.19 -15.18 15.39
N LYS A 70 3.24 -15.77 14.65
CA LYS A 70 3.30 -17.19 14.22
C LYS A 70 3.91 -17.42 12.83
N GLN A 71 4.07 -16.39 12.01
CA GLN A 71 4.46 -16.49 10.60
C GLN A 71 5.85 -15.87 10.32
N ARG A 72 6.58 -15.42 11.35
CA ARG A 72 7.82 -14.65 11.16
C ARG A 72 8.92 -15.47 10.48
N PRO A 73 9.41 -15.03 9.30
CA PRO A 73 10.76 -15.35 8.86
C PRO A 73 11.77 -14.73 9.85
N LYS A 74 12.95 -15.34 10.01
CA LYS A 74 14.00 -14.77 10.87
C LYS A 74 14.40 -13.40 10.30
N LEU A 75 14.12 -12.32 11.03
CA LEU A 75 14.57 -10.97 10.71
C LEU A 75 16.09 -10.91 10.91
N THR A 76 16.85 -11.14 9.85
CA THR A 76 18.29 -10.91 9.81
C THR A 76 18.58 -9.43 9.63
N LEU A 77 19.71 -8.95 10.16
CA LEU A 77 20.13 -7.55 9.98
C LEU A 77 20.24 -7.16 8.49
N ALA A 78 20.57 -8.10 7.61
CA ALA A 78 20.59 -7.88 6.16
C ALA A 78 19.20 -7.50 5.62
N LEU A 79 18.15 -8.26 5.98
CA LEU A 79 16.77 -7.94 5.57
C LEU A 79 16.30 -6.60 6.15
N PHE A 80 16.68 -6.30 7.39
CA PHE A 80 16.37 -5.01 8.00
C PHE A 80 17.01 -3.85 7.24
N VAL A 81 18.30 -3.96 6.92
CA VAL A 81 19.04 -2.95 6.15
C VAL A 81 18.47 -2.82 4.73
N GLU A 82 18.12 -3.93 4.10
CA GLU A 82 17.48 -3.94 2.78
C GLU A 82 16.14 -3.18 2.81
N ILE A 83 15.22 -3.54 3.71
CA ILE A 83 13.93 -2.85 3.87
C ILE A 83 14.13 -1.37 4.23
N PHE A 84 15.13 -1.06 5.06
CA PHE A 84 15.46 0.30 5.44
C PHE A 84 15.95 1.13 4.25
N ILE A 85 16.88 0.59 3.45
CA ILE A 85 17.38 1.24 2.23
C ILE A 85 16.26 1.36 1.20
N LEU A 86 15.44 0.32 1.00
CA LEU A 86 14.26 0.37 0.13
C LEU A 86 13.25 1.43 0.59
N SER A 87 13.04 1.60 1.90
CA SER A 87 12.15 2.63 2.44
C SER A 87 12.75 4.02 2.28
N LEU A 88 14.04 4.20 2.55
CA LEU A 88 14.73 5.47 2.43
C LEU A 88 14.83 5.94 0.98
N LEU A 89 15.26 5.05 0.07
CA LEU A 89 15.32 5.33 -1.35
C LEU A 89 13.92 5.42 -1.94
N GLY A 90 13.01 4.50 -1.62
CA GLY A 90 11.64 4.51 -2.15
C GLY A 90 10.90 5.78 -1.72
N VAL A 91 10.68 5.98 -0.43
CA VAL A 91 9.91 7.12 0.07
C VAL A 91 10.66 8.43 -0.15
N GLY A 92 11.97 8.46 0.12
CA GLY A 92 12.78 9.66 -0.02
C GLY A 92 12.93 10.11 -1.47
N LEU A 93 13.30 9.22 -2.39
CA LEU A 93 13.44 9.56 -3.81
C LEU A 93 12.07 9.86 -4.43
N THR A 94 11.03 9.07 -4.14
CA THR A 94 9.70 9.30 -4.69
C THR A 94 9.10 10.63 -4.21
N LEU A 95 9.23 10.99 -2.93
CA LEU A 95 8.75 12.30 -2.45
C LEU A 95 9.54 13.46 -3.06
N ASN A 96 10.87 13.35 -3.16
CA ASN A 96 11.69 14.39 -3.79
C ASN A 96 11.38 14.54 -5.29
N MET A 97 11.32 13.44 -6.05
CA MET A 97 10.91 13.47 -7.45
C MET A 97 9.48 13.97 -7.61
N TYR A 98 8.54 13.55 -6.76
CA TYR A 98 7.15 14.03 -6.82
C TYR A 98 7.06 15.54 -6.61
N PHE A 99 7.79 16.09 -5.64
CA PHE A 99 7.81 17.54 -5.37
C PHE A 99 8.45 18.33 -6.52
N VAL A 100 9.49 17.78 -7.14
CA VAL A 100 10.09 18.32 -8.37
C VAL A 100 9.09 18.23 -9.52
N SER A 101 8.44 17.08 -9.74
CA SER A 101 7.42 16.90 -10.78
C SER A 101 6.28 17.88 -10.61
N MET A 102 5.75 18.09 -9.40
CA MET A 102 4.68 19.08 -9.17
C MET A 102 5.05 20.50 -9.62
N ARG A 103 6.34 20.87 -9.62
CA ARG A 103 6.80 22.17 -10.14
C ARG A 103 6.95 22.21 -11.66
N TYR A 104 7.04 21.05 -12.33
CA TYR A 104 7.34 20.95 -13.76
C TYR A 104 6.24 20.28 -14.59
N THR A 105 5.16 19.77 -14.00
CA THR A 105 4.27 18.80 -14.64
C THR A 105 2.79 19.14 -14.44
N SER A 106 2.00 19.04 -15.52
CA SER A 106 0.55 19.24 -15.49
C SER A 106 -0.20 18.00 -14.96
N PRO A 107 -1.43 18.17 -14.41
CA PRO A 107 -2.26 17.06 -13.94
C PRO A 107 -2.43 15.93 -14.97
N THR A 108 -2.43 16.27 -16.26
CA THR A 108 -2.55 15.32 -17.38
C THR A 108 -1.37 14.37 -17.46
N PHE A 109 -0.14 14.83 -17.21
CA PHE A 109 1.05 13.97 -17.26
C PHE A 109 1.12 13.05 -16.05
N VAL A 110 0.67 13.49 -14.86
CA VAL A 110 0.54 12.60 -13.69
C VAL A 110 -0.46 11.48 -13.99
N ALA A 111 -1.59 11.79 -14.62
CA ALA A 111 -2.57 10.79 -15.05
C ALA A 111 -1.98 9.82 -16.10
N SER A 112 -1.21 10.33 -17.07
CA SER A 112 -0.49 9.50 -18.04
C SER A 112 0.51 8.56 -17.36
N MET A 113 1.27 9.03 -16.36
CA MET A 113 2.21 8.19 -15.62
C MET A 113 1.53 7.05 -14.87
N VAL A 114 0.39 7.29 -14.22
CA VAL A 114 -0.37 6.23 -13.53
C VAL A 114 -0.81 5.13 -14.52
N ASN A 115 -1.24 5.53 -15.72
CA ASN A 115 -1.56 4.58 -16.79
C ASN A 115 -0.31 3.84 -17.29
N THR A 116 0.84 4.51 -17.43
CA THR A 116 2.10 3.86 -17.80
C THR A 116 2.56 2.85 -16.74
N ILE A 117 2.36 3.13 -15.45
CA ILE A 117 2.66 2.18 -14.36
C ILE A 117 1.78 0.93 -14.50
N ALA A 118 0.47 1.09 -14.71
CA ALA A 118 -0.44 -0.04 -14.94
C ALA A 118 -0.05 -0.84 -16.20
N SER A 119 0.31 -0.15 -17.29
CA SER A 119 0.76 -0.77 -18.54
C SER A 119 2.07 -1.55 -18.37
N LEU A 120 3.09 -0.96 -17.74
CA LEU A 120 4.36 -1.63 -17.43
C LEU A 120 4.14 -2.86 -16.54
N THR A 121 3.29 -2.75 -15.52
CA THR A 121 2.96 -3.88 -14.63
C THR A 121 2.34 -5.03 -15.41
N PHE A 122 1.44 -4.72 -16.35
CA PHE A 122 0.85 -5.72 -17.24
C PHE A 122 1.89 -6.38 -18.15
N VAL A 123 2.78 -5.60 -18.76
CA VAL A 123 3.86 -6.12 -19.62
C VAL A 123 4.78 -7.05 -18.82
N ILE A 124 5.22 -6.63 -17.63
CA ILE A 124 6.06 -7.45 -16.75
C ILE A 124 5.34 -8.75 -16.37
N ALA A 125 4.04 -8.69 -16.02
CA ALA A 125 3.26 -9.87 -15.69
C ALA A 125 3.14 -10.86 -16.87
N VAL A 126 2.96 -10.34 -18.09
CA VAL A 126 2.91 -11.16 -19.30
C VAL A 126 4.26 -11.81 -19.56
N VAL A 127 5.36 -11.06 -19.50
CA VAL A 127 6.72 -11.59 -19.70
C VAL A 127 7.05 -12.67 -18.67
N LEU A 128 6.75 -12.44 -17.38
CA LEU A 128 6.93 -13.44 -16.32
C LEU A 128 6.11 -14.70 -16.57
N ARG A 129 4.88 -14.58 -17.06
CA ARG A 129 4.04 -15.74 -17.40
C ARG A 129 4.64 -16.55 -18.56
N PHE A 130 5.18 -15.89 -19.58
CA PHE A 130 5.88 -16.58 -20.67
C PHE A 130 7.15 -17.27 -20.19
N LEU A 131 7.98 -16.59 -19.39
CA LEU A 131 9.21 -17.14 -18.82
C LEU A 131 8.93 -18.39 -17.96
N ILE A 132 7.90 -18.34 -17.12
CA ILE A 132 7.50 -19.48 -16.28
C ILE A 132 6.97 -20.64 -17.13
N PHE A 133 6.26 -20.36 -18.22
CA PHE A 133 5.78 -21.39 -19.15
C PHE A 133 6.95 -22.08 -19.87
N GLU A 134 7.98 -21.33 -20.27
CA GLU A 134 9.19 -21.86 -20.90
C GLU A 134 9.98 -22.77 -19.93
N ILE A 135 10.15 -22.35 -18.67
CA ILE A 135 10.87 -23.13 -17.64
C ILE A 135 10.14 -24.44 -17.28
N LEU A 136 8.81 -24.48 -17.37
CA LEU A 136 8.01 -25.66 -16.98
C LEU A 136 7.86 -26.70 -18.10
N VAL A 137 8.06 -26.31 -19.36
CA VAL A 137 7.87 -27.17 -20.54
C VAL A 137 9.20 -27.64 -21.16
N GLY A 138 10.32 -26.98 -20.81
CA GLY A 138 11.68 -27.33 -21.22
C GLY A 138 12.34 -28.44 -20.41
#